data_AF-A0A846YG08-F1
#
_entry.id   AF-A0A846YG08-F1
#
_cell.length_a   1.000
_cell.length_b   1.000
_cell.length_c   1.000
_cell.angle_alpha   90.00
_cell.angle_beta   90.00
_cell.angle_gamma   90.00
#
_symmetry.space_group_name_H-M   'P 1'
#
loop_
_entity.id
_entity.type
_entity.pdbx_description
1 polymer ?
#
loop_
_entity_poly.entity_id
_entity_poly.type
_entity_poly.pdbx_seq_one_letter_code
_entity_poly.pdbx_strand_id
1 'polypeptide(L)'
;MATMSAAEASRNFSAVLSRAEHGETIRIVRHGRTVATVTPPATSTGRSLRLALEESDIAPFDDDFASDIAAGLAMVSDEMEDPWAGA
;
A
#
# COMPACT_ATOMS: atom_id res chain seq x y z
N MET A 1 16.85 -2.50 -5.93
CA MET A 1 15.77 -3.02 -6.81
C MET A 1 16.35 -4.07 -7.72
N ALA A 2 15.88 -5.33 -7.62
CA ALA A 2 16.39 -6.45 -8.40
C ALA A 2 15.39 -6.92 -9.47
N THR A 3 15.87 -7.62 -10.49
CA THR A 3 15.03 -8.24 -11.54
C THR A 3 15.35 -9.72 -11.63
N MET A 4 14.32 -10.57 -11.72
CA MET A 4 14.48 -12.02 -11.90
C MET A 4 13.39 -12.60 -12.80
N SER A 5 13.63 -13.77 -13.38
CA SER A 5 12.64 -14.42 -14.23
C SER A 5 11.50 -15.06 -13.42
N ALA A 6 10.33 -15.24 -14.04
CA ALA A 6 9.22 -15.95 -13.42
C ALA A 6 9.56 -17.41 -13.05
N ALA A 7 10.42 -18.07 -13.84
CA ALA A 7 10.87 -19.43 -13.56
C ALA A 7 11.79 -19.47 -12.32
N GLU A 8 12.68 -18.49 -12.20
CA GLU A 8 13.59 -18.36 -11.07
C GLU A 8 12.85 -17.99 -9.78
N ALA A 9 11.88 -17.08 -9.86
CA ALA A 9 11.01 -16.73 -8.75
C ALA A 9 10.19 -17.94 -8.26
N SER A 10 9.67 -18.75 -9.19
CA SER A 10 8.93 -19.97 -8.83
C SER A 10 9.80 -21.01 -8.13
N ARG A 11 11.07 -21.17 -8.54
CA ARG A 11 12.01 -22.13 -7.95
C ARG A 11 12.55 -21.68 -6.59
N ASN A 12 12.59 -20.38 -6.34
CA ASN A 12 13.19 -19.78 -5.14
C ASN A 12 12.19 -18.92 -4.36
N PHE A 13 10.90 -19.28 -4.37
CA PHE A 13 9.84 -18.40 -3.87
C PHE A 13 10.05 -17.96 -2.42
N SER A 14 10.45 -18.86 -1.52
CA SER A 14 10.76 -18.51 -0.13
C SER A 14 11.89 -17.48 -0.02
N ALA A 15 12.94 -17.59 -0.84
CA ALA A 15 14.03 -16.62 -0.85
C ALA A 15 13.59 -15.25 -1.40
N VAL A 16 12.67 -15.24 -2.38
CA VAL A 16 12.04 -14.00 -2.87
C VAL A 16 11.28 -13.31 -1.75
N LEU A 17 10.49 -14.05 -0.97
CA LEU A 17 9.76 -13.50 0.18
C LEU A 17 10.71 -12.99 1.26
N SER A 18 11.72 -13.77 1.65
CA SER A 18 12.69 -13.31 2.65
C SER A 18 13.39 -12.02 2.19
N ARG A 19 13.77 -11.91 0.92
CA ARG A 19 14.36 -10.66 0.39
C ARG A 19 13.39 -9.48 0.46
N ALA A 20 12.11 -9.70 0.14
CA ALA A 20 11.08 -8.68 0.27
C ALA A 20 10.84 -8.28 1.73
N GLU A 21 10.85 -9.21 2.67
CA GLU A 21 10.77 -8.92 4.12
C GLU A 21 11.92 -8.03 4.59
N HIS A 22 13.12 -8.18 4.02
CA HIS A 22 14.29 -7.36 4.35
C HIS A 22 14.33 -6.01 3.62
N GLY A 23 13.23 -5.60 2.97
CA GLY A 23 13.12 -4.28 2.34
C GLY A 23 13.41 -4.27 0.83
N GLU A 24 13.70 -5.41 0.22
CA GLU A 24 14.05 -5.44 -1.21
C GLU A 24 12.82 -5.47 -2.12
N THR A 25 12.82 -4.60 -3.14
CA THR A 25 11.83 -4.67 -4.24
C THR A 25 12.36 -5.49 -5.41
N ILE A 26 11.57 -6.47 -5.85
CA ILE A 26 11.95 -7.47 -6.85
C ILE A 26 10.95 -7.45 -8.01
N ARG A 27 11.46 -7.24 -9.22
CA ARG A 27 10.68 -7.25 -10.46
C ARG A 27 10.73 -8.64 -11.09
N ILE A 28 9.58 -9.25 -11.33
CA ILE A 28 9.46 -10.55 -11.98
C ILE A 28 9.18 -10.34 -13.46
N VAL A 29 10.04 -10.91 -14.31
CA VAL A 29 9.91 -10.84 -15.78
C VAL A 29 9.60 -12.19 -16.41
N ARG A 30 8.77 -12.21 -17.45
CA ARG A 30 8.48 -13.37 -18.29
C ARG A 30 8.47 -12.94 -19.75
N HIS A 31 9.22 -13.65 -20.61
CA HIS A 31 9.37 -13.30 -22.03
C HIS A 31 9.75 -11.83 -22.27
N GLY A 32 10.68 -11.29 -21.48
CA GLY A 32 11.17 -9.91 -21.59
C GLY A 32 10.21 -8.83 -21.08
N ARG A 33 9.03 -9.20 -20.56
CA ARG A 33 8.03 -8.26 -20.01
C ARG A 33 7.95 -8.41 -18.51
N THR A 34 7.78 -7.30 -17.80
CA THR A 34 7.49 -7.33 -16.37
C THR A 34 6.07 -7.84 -16.17
N VAL A 35 5.92 -8.89 -15.37
CA VAL A 35 4.61 -9.51 -15.08
C VAL A 35 4.17 -9.30 -13.64
N ALA A 36 5.10 -9.06 -12.71
CA ALA A 36 4.78 -8.77 -11.32
C ALA A 36 5.91 -7.99 -10.66
N THR A 37 5.59 -7.31 -9.55
CA THR A 37 6.57 -6.74 -8.63
C THR A 37 6.24 -7.25 -7.23
N VAL A 38 7.25 -7.77 -6.54
CA VAL A 38 7.17 -8.16 -5.13
C VAL A 38 7.87 -7.06 -4.33
N THR A 39 7.14 -6.44 -3.42
CA THR A 39 7.64 -5.38 -2.54
C THR A 39 7.49 -5.83 -1.08
N PRO A 40 8.25 -5.22 -0.17
CA PRO A 40 7.95 -5.33 1.26
C PRO A 40 6.49 -4.94 1.52
N PRO A 41 5.83 -5.52 2.54
CA PRO A 41 4.51 -5.06 2.95
C PRO A 41 4.59 -3.58 3.31
N ALA A 42 3.62 -2.80 2.84
CA ALA A 42 3.50 -1.40 3.22
C ALA A 42 3.23 -1.33 4.73
N THR A 43 4.24 -0.95 5.51
CA THR A 43 4.10 -0.70 6.94
C THR A 43 3.57 0.72 7.16
N SER A 44 2.40 1.02 6.60
CA SER A 44 1.67 2.27 6.88
C SER A 44 0.94 2.13 8.21
N THR A 45 1.70 2.10 9.30
CA THR A 45 1.11 2.19 10.64
C THR A 45 0.68 3.63 10.88
N GLY A 46 -0.33 3.85 11.73
CA GLY A 46 -0.70 5.22 12.16
C GLY A 46 0.48 5.98 12.76
N ARG A 47 1.46 5.27 13.34
CA ARG A 47 2.75 5.84 13.77
C ARG A 47 3.59 6.33 12.60
N SER A 48 3.72 5.55 11.54
CA SER A 48 4.44 5.94 10.32
C SER A 48 3.79 7.17 9.67
N LEU A 49 2.45 7.22 9.64
CA LEU A 49 1.70 8.38 9.16
C LEU A 49 1.93 9.61 10.05
N ARG A 50 1.83 9.46 11.38
CA ARG A 50 2.10 10.55 12.32
C ARG A 50 3.50 11.12 12.14
N LEU A 51 4.53 10.27 12.05
CA LEU A 51 5.91 10.70 11.83
C LEU A 51 6.07 11.44 10.49
N ALA A 52 5.47 10.91 9.42
CA ALA A 52 5.52 11.57 8.11
C ALA A 52 4.85 12.95 8.14
N LEU A 53 3.74 13.12 8.87
CA LEU A 53 3.09 14.41 9.05
C LEU A 53 3.93 15.38 9.89
N GLU A 54 4.55 14.89 10.97
CA GLU A 54 5.47 15.67 11.81
C GLU A 54 6.72 16.15 11.05
N GLU A 55 7.23 15.34 10.11
CA GLU A 55 8.42 15.64 9.31
C GLU A 55 8.11 16.40 8.00
N SER A 56 6.85 16.54 7.63
CA SER A 56 6.45 17.19 6.37
C SER A 56 6.33 18.70 6.50
N ASP A 57 6.71 19.44 5.46
CA ASP A 57 6.43 20.88 5.30
C ASP A 57 4.95 21.19 4.99
N ILE A 58 4.05 20.25 5.29
CA ILE A 58 2.62 20.43 5.06
C ILE A 58 2.11 21.37 6.16
N ALA A 59 1.36 22.40 5.75
CA ALA A 59 0.72 23.30 6.70
C ALA A 59 -0.16 22.49 7.67
N PRO A 60 -0.20 22.87 8.97
CA PRO A 60 -1.08 22.21 9.92
C PRO A 60 -2.53 22.30 9.43
N PHE A 61 -3.32 21.30 9.77
CA PHE A 61 -4.77 21.34 9.53
C PHE A 61 -5.35 22.58 10.22
N ASP A 62 -6.39 23.16 9.61
CA ASP A 62 -7.14 24.24 10.24
C ASP A 62 -7.96 23.72 11.43
N ASP A 63 -8.45 24.66 12.23
CA ASP A 63 -9.23 24.35 13.43
C ASP A 63 -10.57 23.67 13.09
N ASP A 64 -11.04 23.79 11.84
CA ASP A 64 -12.30 23.25 11.35
C ASP A 64 -12.19 21.79 10.83
N PHE A 65 -10.98 21.30 10.55
CA PHE A 65 -10.71 19.97 9.99
C PHE A 65 -11.45 18.84 10.71
N ALA A 66 -11.45 18.85 12.05
CA ALA A 66 -12.14 17.83 12.84
C ALA A 66 -13.66 17.90 12.67
N SER A 67 -14.21 19.11 12.55
CA SER A 67 -15.64 19.34 12.32
C SER A 67 -16.06 18.88 10.92
N ASP A 68 -15.26 19.17 9.90
CA ASP A 68 -15.51 18.77 8.52
C ASP A 68 -15.52 17.25 8.35
N ILE A 69 -14.56 16.55 8.97
CA ILE A 69 -14.53 15.07 8.97
C ILE A 69 -15.76 14.51 9.69
N ALA A 70 -16.14 15.07 10.84
CA ALA A 70 -17.32 14.63 11.57
C ALA A 70 -18.62 14.86 10.77
N ALA A 71 -18.74 16.01 10.09
CA ALA A 71 -19.87 16.32 9.23
C ALA A 71 -19.96 15.36 8.04
N GLY A 72 -18.83 15.05 7.39
CA GLY A 72 -18.76 14.07 6.32
C GLY A 72 -19.14 12.66 6.77
N LEU A 73 -18.64 12.20 7.92
CA LEU A 73 -18.99 10.90 8.49
C LEU A 73 -20.48 10.82 8.87
N ALA A 74 -21.08 11.91 9.34
CA ALA A 74 -22.51 11.98 9.62
C ALA A 74 -23.39 11.85 8.36
N MET A 75 -22.84 12.13 7.18
CA MET A 75 -23.50 11.91 5.89
C MET A 75 -23.37 10.47 5.38
N VAL A 76 -22.45 9.68 5.93
CA VAL A 76 -22.29 8.27 5.56
C VAL A 76 -23.36 7.45 6.27
N SER A 77 -24.36 6.98 5.51
CA SER A 77 -25.33 6.01 5.99
C SER A 77 -24.91 4.59 5.58
N ASP A 78 -25.36 3.59 6.36
CA ASP A 78 -25.25 2.16 6.03
C ASP A 78 -26.11 1.77 4.80
N GLU A 79 -26.81 2.73 4.17
CA GLU A 79 -27.62 2.52 2.97
C GLU A 79 -26.78 2.45 1.69
N MET A 80 -25.46 2.41 1.80
CA MET A 80 -24.60 2.17 0.65
C MET A 80 -24.62 0.67 0.33
N GLU A 81 -25.61 0.29 -0.48
CA GLU A 81 -25.73 -1.04 -1.07
C GLU A 81 -24.37 -1.41 -1.71
N ASP A 82 -23.79 -2.54 -1.31
CA ASP A 82 -22.48 -2.97 -1.80
C ASP A 82 -22.51 -3.00 -3.34
N PRO A 83 -21.76 -2.11 -4.03
CA PRO A 83 -21.84 -1.96 -5.47
C PRO A 83 -21.31 -3.19 -6.23
N TRP A 84 -20.79 -4.18 -5.51
CA TRP A 84 -20.26 -5.44 -6.03
C TRP A 84 -21.03 -6.67 -5.57
N ALA A 85 -22.14 -6.53 -4.83
CA ALA A 85 -22.91 -7.66 -4.30
C ALA A 85 -23.52 -8.60 -5.38
N GLY A 86 -23.48 -8.21 -6.66
CA GLY A 86 -23.96 -9.00 -7.79
C GLY A 86 -22.93 -9.26 -8.89
N ALA A 87 -21.63 -9.04 -8.64
CA ALA A 87 -20.55 -9.26 -9.62
C ALA A 87 -19.88 -10.64 -9.50
#